data_AF-A0A7Z9TA54-F1
#
_entry.id   AF-A0A7Z9TA54-F1
#
_cell.length_a   1.000
_cell.length_b   1.000
_cell.length_c   1.000
_cell.angle_alpha   90.00
_cell.angle_beta   90.00
_cell.angle_gamma   90.00
#
_symmetry.space_group_name_H-M   'P 1'
#
loop_
_entity.id
_entity.type
_entity.pdbx_description
1 polymer ?
#
loop_
_entity_poly.entity_id
_entity_poly.type
_entity_poly.pdbx_seq_one_letter_code
_entity_poly.pdbx_strand_id
1 'polypeptide(L)'
;MNSLTSFPPALKDSARPRWSHRDPVEGGNPFKLHSQAHARWSHATGIAEDNLRRHDEHLNRRASNTKGLGEYQIELVSLAIIRFDTWAERGLAVVDSLNLCEEYATWLHTYTTNWVVYVADTCPHVAVNEELKTCLTIRTGHWTTVARSRLRHSAS
;
A
#
# COMPACT_ATOMS: atom_id res chain seq x y z
N MET A 1 21.25 11.35 -16.59
CA MET A 1 20.23 10.96 -15.59
C MET A 1 19.70 9.60 -16.01
N ASN A 2 19.91 8.54 -15.23
CA ASN A 2 19.39 7.22 -15.60
C ASN A 2 17.91 7.14 -15.18
N SER A 3 17.02 7.17 -16.16
CA SER A 3 15.59 6.89 -15.92
C SER A 3 15.42 5.45 -15.45
N LEU A 4 14.58 5.27 -14.43
CA LEU A 4 14.21 3.94 -13.96
C LEU A 4 13.35 3.26 -15.03
N THR A 5 13.77 2.10 -15.53
CA THR A 5 13.02 1.35 -16.53
C THR A 5 12.15 0.26 -15.91
N SER A 6 12.39 -0.15 -14.67
CA SER A 6 11.69 -1.23 -13.98
C SER A 6 11.79 -1.08 -12.46
N PHE A 7 10.81 -1.58 -11.69
CA PHE A 7 10.89 -1.61 -10.24
C PHE A 7 12.06 -2.46 -9.76
N PRO A 8 12.77 -2.02 -8.70
CA PRO A 8 13.80 -2.84 -8.06
C PRO A 8 13.22 -4.18 -7.58
N PRO A 9 14.00 -5.27 -7.61
CA PRO A 9 13.55 -6.57 -7.14
C PRO A 9 12.97 -6.53 -5.72
N ALA A 10 13.59 -5.79 -4.79
CA ALA A 10 13.10 -5.62 -3.43
C ALA A 10 11.68 -5.01 -3.37
N LEU A 11 11.35 -4.08 -4.27
CA LEU A 11 10.00 -3.52 -4.37
C LEU A 11 9.03 -4.53 -4.98
N LYS A 12 9.43 -5.30 -6.00
CA LYS A 12 8.59 -6.37 -6.54
C LYS A 12 8.27 -7.45 -5.50
N ASP A 13 9.30 -7.85 -4.74
CA ASP A 13 9.22 -8.87 -3.70
C ASP A 13 8.52 -8.38 -2.43
N SER A 14 8.35 -7.06 -2.24
CA SER A 14 7.64 -6.48 -1.10
C SER A 14 6.15 -6.82 -1.08
N ALA A 15 5.57 -7.13 -2.24
CA ALA A 15 4.25 -7.74 -2.32
C ALA A 15 4.35 -9.25 -2.03
N ARG A 16 4.95 -9.64 -0.89
CA ARG A 16 4.84 -11.00 -0.34
C ARG A 16 3.96 -10.96 0.91
N PRO A 17 3.26 -12.05 1.26
CA PRO A 17 2.41 -12.10 2.44
C PRO A 17 3.27 -12.17 3.70
N ARG A 18 3.75 -11.01 4.16
CA ARG A 18 4.49 -10.84 5.41
C ARG A 18 4.08 -9.51 6.03
N TRP A 19 3.39 -9.61 7.15
CA TRP A 19 3.16 -8.53 8.14
C TRP A 19 2.64 -7.21 7.57
N SER A 20 1.35 -7.18 7.23
CA SER A 20 0.65 -6.03 6.63
C SER A 20 0.61 -4.76 7.48
N HIS A 21 1.10 -4.84 8.72
CA HIS A 21 1.21 -3.73 9.67
C HIS A 21 2.55 -2.99 9.60
N ARG A 22 3.54 -3.52 8.87
CA ARG A 22 4.85 -2.87 8.67
C ARG A 22 5.02 -2.43 7.23
N ASP A 23 6.08 -1.67 6.99
CA ASP A 23 6.54 -1.36 5.64
C ASP A 23 6.66 -2.64 4.81
N PRO A 24 5.92 -2.78 3.69
CA PRO A 24 6.03 -3.97 2.85
C PRO A 24 7.45 -4.13 2.25
N VAL A 25 8.20 -3.03 2.10
CA VAL A 25 9.57 -3.03 1.59
C VAL A 25 10.55 -3.03 2.78
N GLU A 26 10.83 -4.21 3.32
CA GLU A 26 11.84 -4.38 4.36
C GLU A 26 13.25 -4.16 3.78
N GLY A 27 14.08 -3.37 4.47
CA GLY A 27 15.45 -3.04 4.03
C GLY A 27 15.69 -1.59 3.61
N GLY A 28 14.67 -0.73 3.75
CA GLY A 28 14.78 0.70 3.51
C GLY A 28 14.56 1.07 2.04
N ASN A 29 15.25 2.10 1.57
CA ASN A 29 15.04 2.60 0.21
C ASN A 29 15.62 1.63 -0.83
N PRO A 30 14.79 1.02 -1.71
CA PRO A 30 15.27 0.01 -2.65
C PRO A 30 15.96 0.62 -3.89
N PHE A 31 16.00 1.96 -4.01
CA PHE A 31 16.57 2.66 -5.14
C PHE A 31 18.03 3.04 -4.89
N LYS A 32 18.79 3.25 -5.96
CA LYS A 32 20.20 3.66 -5.86
C LYS A 32 20.33 5.01 -5.15
N LEU A 33 21.26 5.12 -4.20
CA LEU A 33 21.59 6.36 -3.51
C LEU A 33 21.86 7.50 -4.52
N HIS A 34 21.38 8.70 -4.20
CA HIS A 34 21.43 9.91 -5.04
C HIS A 34 20.62 9.88 -6.35
N SER A 35 19.84 8.82 -6.62
CA SER A 35 18.86 8.85 -7.71
C SER A 35 17.63 9.68 -7.35
N GLN A 36 16.94 10.23 -8.35
CA GLN A 36 15.68 10.94 -8.13
C GLN A 36 14.60 10.02 -7.54
N ALA A 37 14.56 8.76 -7.97
CA ALA A 37 13.66 7.75 -7.42
C ALA A 37 13.94 7.50 -5.92
N HIS A 38 15.21 7.47 -5.51
CA HIS A 38 15.57 7.39 -4.09
C HIS A 38 15.02 8.57 -3.30
N ALA A 39 15.24 9.81 -3.78
CA ALA A 39 14.73 11.00 -3.09
C ALA A 39 13.19 11.00 -2.96
N ARG A 40 12.47 10.69 -4.07
CA ARG A 40 11.01 10.59 -4.08
C ARG A 40 10.50 9.51 -3.13
N TRP A 41 11.12 8.32 -3.15
CA TRP A 41 10.77 7.22 -2.27
C TRP A 41 10.99 7.55 -0.79
N SER A 42 12.14 8.12 -0.43
CA SER A 42 12.44 8.50 0.95
C SER A 42 11.45 9.53 1.47
N HIS A 43 11.12 10.56 0.67
CA HIS A 43 10.12 11.54 1.05
C HIS A 43 8.73 10.91 1.25
N ALA A 44 8.29 10.08 0.30
CA ALA A 44 7.01 9.40 0.39
C ALA A 44 6.95 8.39 1.54
N THR A 45 8.08 7.78 1.91
CA THR A 45 8.19 6.91 3.10
C THR A 45 7.95 7.70 4.38
N GLY A 46 8.56 8.88 4.52
CA GLY A 46 8.31 9.74 5.69
C GLY A 46 6.84 10.17 5.81
N ILE A 47 6.19 10.51 4.69
CA ILE A 47 4.74 10.81 4.67
C ILE A 47 3.93 9.59 5.09
N ALA A 48 4.26 8.41 4.56
CA ALA A 48 3.57 7.17 4.88
C ALA A 48 3.68 6.82 6.38
N GLU A 49 4.89 6.90 6.95
CA GLU A 49 5.15 6.67 8.36
C GLU A 49 4.36 7.65 9.26
N ASP A 50 4.35 8.93 8.91
CA ASP A 50 3.58 9.94 9.64
C ASP A 50 2.06 9.68 9.57
N ASN A 51 1.55 9.29 8.40
CA ASN A 51 0.15 8.96 8.24
C ASN A 51 -0.23 7.72 9.06
N LEU A 52 0.57 6.66 9.01
CA LEU A 52 0.35 5.45 9.81
C LEU A 52 0.38 5.75 11.30
N ARG A 53 1.35 6.54 11.77
CA ARG A 53 1.44 6.95 13.18
C ARG A 53 0.18 7.68 13.62
N ARG A 54 -0.30 8.66 12.85
CA ARG A 54 -1.55 9.40 13.17
C ARG A 54 -2.76 8.48 13.19
N HIS A 55 -2.84 7.52 12.27
CA HIS A 55 -3.93 6.55 12.23
C HIS A 55 -3.88 5.58 13.42
N ASP A 56 -2.72 5.06 13.77
CA ASP A 56 -2.54 4.19 14.93
C ASP A 56 -2.85 4.95 16.24
N GLU A 57 -2.44 6.22 16.37
CA GLU A 57 -2.84 7.10 17.50
C GLU A 57 -4.36 7.33 17.56
N HIS A 58 -5.04 7.44 16.42
CA HIS A 58 -6.49 7.56 16.37
C HIS A 58 -7.19 6.25 16.76
N LEU A 59 -6.68 5.12 16.28
CA LEU A 59 -7.21 3.78 16.58
C LEU A 59 -7.04 3.43 18.05
N ASN A 60 -5.88 3.69 18.64
CA ASN A 60 -5.63 3.47 20.06
C ASN A 60 -6.61 4.25 20.95
N ARG A 61 -7.01 5.46 20.52
CA ARG A 61 -8.05 6.25 21.22
C ARG A 61 -9.46 5.68 21.06
N ARG A 62 -9.75 4.99 19.96
CA ARG A 62 -11.06 4.39 19.66
C ARG A 62 -11.23 2.98 20.21
N ALA A 63 -10.16 2.18 20.24
CA ALA A 63 -10.19 0.79 20.67
C ALA A 63 -10.70 0.59 22.11
N SER A 64 -10.61 1.61 22.96
CA SER A 64 -11.23 1.61 24.30
C SER A 64 -12.77 1.62 24.28
N ASN A 65 -13.40 1.82 23.11
CA ASN A 65 -14.84 2.02 22.95
C ASN A 65 -15.52 1.04 21.98
N THR A 66 -14.81 0.10 21.37
CA THR A 66 -15.40 -0.91 20.45
C THR A 66 -16.24 -1.90 21.27
N LYS A 67 -17.56 -1.96 21.02
CA LYS A 67 -18.51 -2.67 21.90
C LYS A 67 -19.05 -3.97 21.31
N GLY A 68 -18.78 -4.28 20.04
CA GLY A 68 -19.31 -5.50 19.40
C GLY A 68 -18.51 -6.02 18.20
N LEU A 69 -18.78 -7.28 17.82
CA LEU A 69 -18.11 -7.98 16.73
C LEU A 69 -18.26 -7.27 15.38
N GLY A 70 -19.44 -6.72 15.07
CA GLY A 70 -19.68 -5.99 13.81
C GLY A 70 -18.86 -4.70 13.72
N GLU A 71 -18.74 -3.95 14.83
CA GLU A 71 -17.89 -2.76 14.87
C GLU A 71 -16.41 -3.12 14.68
N TYR A 72 -15.96 -4.21 15.32
CA TYR A 72 -14.61 -4.74 15.14
C TYR A 72 -14.32 -5.13 13.69
N GLN A 73 -15.27 -5.78 12.99
CA GLN A 73 -15.14 -6.15 11.58
C GLN A 73 -14.97 -4.91 10.68
N ILE A 74 -15.81 -3.88 10.87
CA ILE A 74 -15.74 -2.62 10.14
C ILE A 74 -14.40 -1.91 10.40
N GLU A 75 -13.95 -1.87 11.65
CA GLU A 75 -12.67 -1.25 12.03
C GLU A 75 -11.48 -1.99 11.41
N LEU A 76 -11.52 -3.33 11.38
CA LEU A 76 -10.48 -4.15 10.76
C LEU A 76 -10.39 -3.91 9.25
N VAL A 77 -11.53 -3.91 8.54
CA VAL A 77 -11.55 -3.62 7.09
C VAL A 77 -11.04 -2.19 6.83
N SER A 78 -11.49 -1.22 7.63
CA SER A 78 -11.05 0.17 7.52
C SER A 78 -9.54 0.32 7.74
N LEU A 79 -8.99 -0.37 8.74
CA LEU A 79 -7.55 -0.39 9.01
C LEU A 79 -6.76 -0.94 7.83
N ALA A 80 -7.21 -2.06 7.26
CA ALA A 80 -6.56 -2.67 6.12
C ALA A 80 -6.55 -1.74 4.90
N ILE A 81 -7.67 -1.07 4.61
CA ILE A 81 -7.77 -0.09 3.52
C ILE A 81 -6.81 1.07 3.72
N ILE A 82 -6.79 1.68 4.92
CA ILE A 82 -5.92 2.82 5.23
C ILE A 82 -4.45 2.46 5.01
N ARG A 83 -4.03 1.29 5.52
CA ARG A 83 -2.64 0.82 5.37
C ARG A 83 -2.31 0.46 3.93
N PHE A 84 -3.23 -0.19 3.22
CA PHE A 84 -3.08 -0.45 1.80
C PHE A 84 -2.85 0.85 1.01
N ASP A 85 -3.71 1.83 1.21
CA ASP A 85 -3.66 3.13 0.53
C ASP A 85 -2.38 3.89 0.83
N THR A 86 -1.96 3.90 2.08
CA THR A 86 -0.73 4.60 2.50
C THR A 86 0.49 4.05 1.77
N TRP A 87 0.61 2.72 1.67
CA TRP A 87 1.73 2.09 0.97
C TRP A 87 1.60 2.14 -0.55
N ALA A 88 0.38 2.10 -1.08
CA ALA A 88 0.11 2.34 -2.50
C ALA A 88 0.54 3.75 -2.91
N GLU A 89 0.16 4.78 -2.15
CA GLU A 89 0.57 6.16 -2.42
C GLU A 89 2.09 6.33 -2.46
N ARG A 90 2.82 5.66 -1.54
CA ARG A 90 4.28 5.63 -1.56
C ARG A 90 4.82 4.97 -2.83
N GLY A 91 4.30 3.80 -3.22
CA GLY A 91 4.69 3.11 -4.44
C GLY A 91 4.48 3.97 -5.69
N LEU A 92 3.39 4.73 -5.72
CA LEU A 92 3.06 5.66 -6.79
C LEU A 92 4.07 6.81 -6.94
N ALA A 93 4.77 7.22 -5.87
CA ALA A 93 5.71 8.35 -5.90
C ALA A 93 6.90 8.15 -6.86
N VAL A 94 7.17 6.90 -7.25
CA VAL A 94 8.26 6.53 -8.16
C VAL A 94 7.78 6.08 -9.54
N VAL A 95 6.48 6.15 -9.82
CA VAL A 95 5.89 5.78 -11.11
C VAL A 95 5.89 7.00 -12.04
N ASP A 96 6.81 7.03 -13.00
CA ASP A 96 6.96 8.14 -13.95
C ASP A 96 7.02 7.72 -15.43
N SER A 97 6.78 6.43 -15.72
CA SER A 97 6.68 5.92 -17.09
C SER A 97 5.57 4.87 -17.21
N LEU A 98 5.15 4.60 -18.45
CA LEU A 98 4.12 3.60 -18.73
C LEU A 98 4.53 2.20 -18.25
N ASN A 99 5.78 1.80 -18.46
CA ASN A 99 6.27 0.51 -18.00
C ASN A 99 6.20 0.38 -16.46
N LEU A 100 6.60 1.43 -15.74
CA LEU A 100 6.47 1.46 -14.28
C LEU A 100 5.01 1.48 -13.81
N CYS A 101 4.10 2.05 -14.60
CA CYS A 101 2.67 2.01 -14.29
C CYS A 101 2.11 0.59 -14.40
N GLU A 102 2.56 -0.19 -15.39
CA GLU A 102 2.16 -1.60 -15.53
C GLU A 102 2.73 -2.45 -14.38
N GLU A 103 4.01 -2.28 -14.05
CA GLU A 103 4.61 -2.96 -12.90
C GLU A 103 3.94 -2.59 -11.57
N TYR A 104 3.57 -1.32 -11.41
CA TYR A 104 2.81 -0.85 -10.25
C TYR A 104 1.42 -1.48 -10.16
N ALA A 105 0.70 -1.60 -11.27
CA ALA A 105 -0.60 -2.26 -11.31
C ALA A 105 -0.47 -3.75 -10.93
N THR A 106 0.54 -4.45 -11.45
CA THR A 106 0.85 -5.83 -11.05
C THR A 106 1.16 -5.92 -9.55
N TRP A 107 2.00 -5.02 -9.02
CA TRP A 107 2.32 -4.96 -7.60
C TRP A 107 1.06 -4.78 -6.73
N LEU A 108 0.13 -3.88 -7.11
CA LEU A 108 -1.13 -3.68 -6.36
C LEU A 108 -2.02 -4.91 -6.35
N HIS A 109 -2.09 -5.65 -7.46
CA HIS A 109 -2.84 -6.91 -7.52
C HIS A 109 -2.25 -7.95 -6.57
N THR A 110 -0.93 -8.16 -6.61
CA THR A 110 -0.25 -9.07 -5.70
C THR A 110 -0.43 -8.63 -4.25
N TYR A 111 -0.32 -7.32 -3.98
CA TYR A 111 -0.47 -6.77 -2.64
C TYR A 111 -1.89 -6.98 -2.08
N THR A 112 -2.92 -6.84 -2.91
CA THR A 112 -4.31 -7.17 -2.56
C THR A 112 -4.46 -8.64 -2.16
N THR A 113 -3.95 -9.57 -2.98
CA THR A 113 -4.00 -11.00 -2.67
C THR A 113 -3.36 -11.31 -1.33
N ASN A 114 -2.21 -10.70 -1.03
CA ASN A 114 -1.50 -10.93 0.21
C ASN A 114 -2.21 -10.37 1.44
N TRP A 115 -2.87 -9.21 1.31
CA TRP A 115 -3.67 -8.66 2.41
C TRP A 115 -4.81 -9.59 2.80
N VAL A 116 -5.50 -10.18 1.81
CA VAL A 116 -6.59 -11.13 2.05
C VAL A 116 -6.06 -12.39 2.77
N VAL A 117 -4.94 -12.95 2.31
CA VAL A 117 -4.30 -14.10 2.97
C VAL A 117 -3.89 -13.74 4.40
N TYR A 118 -3.23 -12.60 4.59
CA TYR A 118 -2.76 -12.17 5.91
C TYR A 118 -3.91 -12.00 6.92
N VAL A 119 -5.03 -11.38 6.50
CA VAL A 119 -6.18 -11.21 7.41
C VAL A 119 -6.83 -12.55 7.72
N ALA A 120 -6.94 -13.46 6.75
CA ALA A 120 -7.45 -14.80 6.98
C ALA A 120 -6.58 -15.57 8.00
N ASP A 121 -5.25 -15.45 7.90
CA ASP A 121 -4.32 -16.14 8.79
C ASP A 121 -4.29 -15.54 10.21
N THR A 122 -4.41 -14.21 10.33
CA THR A 122 -4.29 -13.51 11.63
C THR A 122 -5.62 -13.34 12.36
N CYS A 123 -6.74 -13.38 11.64
CA CYS A 123 -8.09 -13.23 12.16
C CYS A 123 -9.02 -14.35 11.64
N PRO A 124 -8.68 -15.64 11.85
CA PRO A 124 -9.35 -16.77 11.18
C PRO A 124 -10.83 -16.94 11.53
N HIS A 125 -11.29 -16.36 12.64
CA HIS A 125 -12.68 -16.45 13.12
C HIS A 125 -13.51 -15.21 12.78
N VAL A 126 -12.94 -14.24 12.06
CA VAL A 126 -13.58 -12.97 11.73
C VAL A 126 -14.04 -13.00 10.28
N ALA A 127 -15.35 -12.96 10.06
CA ALA A 127 -15.94 -13.03 8.72
C ALA A 127 -15.83 -11.70 7.94
N VAL A 128 -14.61 -11.37 7.47
CA VAL A 128 -14.31 -10.12 6.73
C VAL A 128 -13.65 -10.32 5.37
N ASN A 129 -13.24 -11.55 5.02
CA ASN A 129 -12.39 -11.80 3.85
C ASN A 129 -13.00 -11.34 2.52
N GLU A 130 -14.29 -11.61 2.28
CA GLU A 130 -14.95 -11.21 1.03
C GLU A 130 -15.16 -9.70 0.93
N GLU A 131 -15.53 -9.06 2.05
CA GLU A 131 -15.66 -7.61 2.13
C GLU A 131 -14.30 -6.93 1.89
N LEU A 132 -13.27 -7.40 2.60
CA LEU A 132 -11.91 -6.91 2.45
C LEU A 132 -11.41 -7.05 1.00
N LYS A 133 -11.59 -8.23 0.39
CA LYS A 133 -11.19 -8.50 -0.99
C LYS A 133 -11.89 -7.54 -1.97
N THR A 134 -13.18 -7.30 -1.77
CA THR A 134 -13.96 -6.36 -2.57
C THR A 134 -13.41 -4.94 -2.45
N CYS A 135 -13.22 -4.47 -1.21
CA CYS A 135 -12.69 -3.13 -0.95
C CYS A 135 -11.29 -2.95 -1.56
N LEU A 136 -10.36 -3.88 -1.33
CA LEU A 136 -8.98 -3.77 -1.84
C LEU A 136 -8.91 -3.88 -3.38
N THR A 137 -9.83 -4.62 -4.01
CA THR A 137 -9.96 -4.64 -5.48
C THR A 137 -10.36 -3.26 -6.01
N ILE A 138 -11.33 -2.60 -5.35
CA ILE A 138 -11.73 -1.23 -5.69
C ILE A 138 -10.55 -0.26 -5.51
N ARG A 139 -9.80 -0.38 -4.40
CA ARG A 139 -8.61 0.47 -4.15
C ARG A 139 -7.50 0.23 -5.17
N THR A 140 -7.27 -1.02 -5.59
CA THR A 140 -6.32 -1.35 -6.67
C THR A 140 -6.70 -0.66 -7.98
N GLY A 141 -7.98 -0.69 -8.35
CA GLY A 141 -8.49 0.01 -9.54
C GLY A 141 -8.32 1.53 -9.44
N HIS A 142 -8.61 2.09 -8.27
CA HIS A 142 -8.39 3.51 -7.98
C HIS A 142 -6.93 3.92 -8.18
N TRP A 143 -5.99 3.26 -7.50
CA TRP A 143 -4.56 3.62 -7.58
C TRP A 143 -3.95 3.39 -8.96
N THR A 144 -4.38 2.34 -9.68
CA THR A 144 -3.99 2.13 -11.07
C THR A 144 -4.46 3.29 -11.97
N THR A 145 -5.69 3.77 -11.75
CA THR A 145 -6.25 4.91 -12.49
C THR A 145 -5.51 6.22 -12.16
N VAL A 146 -5.15 6.43 -10.90
CA VAL A 146 -4.34 7.58 -10.48
C VAL A 146 -2.97 7.55 -11.15
N ALA A 147 -2.29 6.39 -11.18
CA ALA A 147 -0.99 6.24 -11.84
C ALA A 147 -1.05 6.60 -13.33
N ARG A 148 -2.02 6.05 -14.06
CA ARG A 148 -2.23 6.35 -15.48
C ARG A 148 -2.53 7.83 -15.72
N SER A 149 -3.34 8.44 -14.86
CA SER A 149 -3.69 9.86 -14.97
C SER A 149 -2.47 10.76 -14.78
N ARG A 150 -1.57 10.49 -13.83
CA ARG A 150 -0.36 11.30 -13.61
C ARG A 150 0.55 11.35 -14.84
N LEU A 151 0.67 10.24 -15.56
CA LEU A 151 1.48 10.16 -16.78
C LEU A 151 0.89 10.98 -17.92
N ARG A 152 -0.45 10.99 -18.08
CA ARG A 152 -1.12 11.78 -19.12
C ARG A 152 -0.91 13.28 -18.95
N HIS A 153 -0.92 13.77 -17.71
CA HIS A 153 -0.72 15.19 -17.42
C HIS A 153 0.76 15.63 -17.49
N SER A 154 1.70 14.68 -17.40
CA SER A 154 3.14 14.97 -17.50
C SER A 154 3.65 15.00 -18.94
N ALA A 155 2.83 14.58 -19.90
CA ALA A 155 3.13 14.54 -21.34
C ALA A 155 2.50 15.71 -22.14
N SER A 156 1.85 16.66 -21.45
CA SER A 156 1.30 17.91 -22.00
C SER A 156 2.17 19.09 -21.61
#